data_AF-A0A7Y6MDN0-F1
#
_entry.id   AF-A0A7Y6MDN0-F1
#
_cell.length_a   1.000
_cell.length_b   1.000
_cell.length_c   1.000
_cell.angle_alpha   90.00
_cell.angle_beta   90.00
_cell.angle_gamma   90.00
#
_symmetry.space_group_name_H-M   'P 1'
#
loop_
_entity.id
_entity.type
_entity.pdbx_description
1 polymer ?
#
loop_
_entity_poly.entity_id
_entity_poly.type
_entity_poly.pdbx_seq_one_letter_code
_entity_poly.pdbx_strand_id
1 'polypeptide(L)'
;MPAECYAGMDTETGAFGVHREPARYLAALTCPVPAVHDVPEAATWEVGLPGRHPRSRTVVWPQAGHFLHVERPSAFVDLMTSWWDA
;
A
#
# COMPACT_ATOMS: atom_id res chain seq x y z
N MET A 1 13.07 1.39 -16.58
CA MET A 1 11.74 0.80 -16.83
C MET A 1 11.30 1.18 -18.23
N PRO A 2 10.82 0.24 -19.06
CA PRO A 2 10.25 0.55 -20.37
C PRO A 2 9.03 1.49 -20.26
N ALA A 3 8.80 2.34 -21.25
CA ALA A 3 7.70 3.31 -21.26
C ALA A 3 6.31 2.66 -21.17
N GLU A 4 6.16 1.49 -21.79
CA GLU A 4 4.93 0.67 -21.74
C GLU A 4 4.65 0.15 -20.32
N CYS A 5 5.70 -0.21 -19.57
CA CYS A 5 5.55 -0.61 -18.17
C CYS A 5 5.14 0.56 -17.29
N TYR A 6 5.68 1.76 -17.53
CA TYR A 6 5.27 2.97 -16.82
C TYR A 6 3.81 3.32 -17.12
N ALA A 7 3.40 3.23 -18.39
CA ALA A 7 2.05 3.57 -18.80
C ALA A 7 0.99 2.73 -18.06
N GLY A 8 1.17 1.41 -18.05
CA GLY A 8 0.27 0.48 -17.36
C GLY A 8 0.32 0.57 -15.83
N MET A 9 1.40 1.08 -15.23
CA MET A 9 1.51 1.27 -13.79
C MET A 9 0.89 2.58 -13.33
N ASP A 10 1.02 3.68 -14.09
CA ASP A 10 0.79 5.03 -13.57
C ASP A 10 -0.20 5.89 -14.38
N THR A 11 -0.48 5.57 -15.65
CA THR A 11 -1.20 6.52 -16.53
C THR A 11 -2.40 5.95 -17.29
N GLU A 12 -2.43 4.63 -17.50
CA GLU A 12 -3.51 3.97 -18.23
C GLU A 12 -4.75 3.73 -17.36
N THR A 13 -5.89 3.49 -18.00
CA THR A 13 -7.11 3.12 -17.29
C THR A 13 -6.92 1.75 -16.63
N GLY A 14 -7.10 1.68 -15.32
CA GLY A 14 -6.82 0.47 -14.53
C GLY A 14 -5.38 0.39 -14.00
N ALA A 15 -4.59 1.46 -14.16
CA ALA A 15 -3.30 1.61 -13.51
C ALA A 15 -3.37 1.41 -11.98
N PHE A 16 -2.27 0.92 -11.42
CA PHE A 16 -2.11 0.71 -9.99
C PHE A 16 -1.79 2.02 -9.27
N GLY A 17 -1.96 2.06 -7.95
CA GLY A 17 -1.66 3.26 -7.15
C GLY A 17 -2.91 4.03 -6.74
N VAL A 18 -2.78 5.36 -6.62
CA VAL A 18 -3.78 6.26 -6.04
C VAL A 18 -4.90 6.57 -7.06
N HIS A 19 -5.64 5.53 -7.45
CA HIS A 19 -6.66 5.59 -8.50
C HIS A 19 -7.98 4.93 -8.12
N ARG A 20 -8.99 5.13 -8.96
CA ARG A 20 -10.37 4.70 -8.72
C ARG A 20 -10.54 3.18 -8.73
N GLU A 21 -9.87 2.48 -9.63
CA GLU A 21 -9.97 1.04 -9.77
C GLU A 21 -9.37 0.31 -8.56
N PRO A 22 -8.14 0.63 -8.11
CA PRO A 22 -7.60 0.14 -6.84
C PRO A 22 -8.51 0.46 -5.63
N ALA A 23 -9.07 1.67 -5.55
CA ALA A 23 -9.99 2.04 -4.47
C ALA A 23 -11.22 1.12 -4.40
N ARG A 24 -11.83 0.82 -5.55
CA ARG A 24 -12.98 -0.10 -5.64
C ARG A 24 -12.61 -1.52 -5.23
N TYR A 25 -11.43 -1.98 -5.64
CA TYR A 25 -10.93 -3.30 -5.27
C TYR A 25 -10.72 -3.40 -3.76
N LEU A 26 -10.01 -2.44 -3.16
CA LEU A 26 -9.72 -2.41 -1.72
C LEU A 26 -11.01 -2.32 -0.87
N ALA A 27 -12.01 -1.57 -1.32
CA ALA A 27 -13.31 -1.46 -0.64
C ALA A 27 -14.14 -2.77 -0.69
N ALA A 28 -13.85 -3.67 -1.62
CA ALA A 28 -14.53 -4.97 -1.72
C ALA A 28 -13.86 -6.07 -0.87
N LEU A 29 -12.68 -5.80 -0.30
CA LEU A 29 -11.96 -6.78 0.51
C LEU A 29 -12.65 -7.00 1.85
N THR A 30 -12.97 -8.26 2.13
CA THR A 30 -13.57 -8.70 3.38
C THR A 30 -12.54 -9.09 4.44
N CYS A 31 -11.27 -9.17 4.07
CA CYS A 31 -10.16 -9.41 4.98
C CYS A 31 -9.39 -8.12 5.28
N PRO A 32 -8.79 -8.00 6.48
CA PRO A 32 -7.90 -6.89 6.76
C PRO A 32 -6.63 -6.98 5.91
N VAL A 33 -6.12 -5.82 5.52
CA VAL A 33 -4.90 -5.67 4.72
C VAL A 33 -3.91 -4.77 5.45
N PRO A 34 -2.65 -5.18 5.60
CA PRO A 34 -1.57 -4.29 6.00
C PRO A 34 -1.02 -3.58 4.76
N ALA A 35 -0.91 -2.26 4.82
CA ALA A 35 -0.31 -1.47 3.77
C ALA A 35 0.88 -0.66 4.28
N VAL A 36 1.91 -0.61 3.47
CA VAL A 36 3.16 0.09 3.77
C VAL A 36 3.45 1.04 2.63
N HIS A 37 3.61 2.33 2.97
CA HIS A 37 3.93 3.39 2.03
C HIS A 37 5.25 4.05 2.39
N ASP A 38 6.03 4.40 1.38
CA ASP A 38 7.24 5.22 1.51
C ASP A 38 6.90 6.73 1.56
N VAL A 39 5.77 7.15 0.97
CA VAL A 39 5.31 8.54 0.98
C VAL A 39 4.00 8.75 1.77
N PRO A 40 3.87 9.84 2.54
CA PRO A 40 2.67 10.11 3.35
C PRO A 40 1.38 10.31 2.54
N GLU A 41 1.48 10.79 1.30
CA GLU A 41 0.31 11.09 0.46
C GLU A 41 -0.46 9.82 0.09
N ALA A 42 0.25 8.77 -0.34
CA ALA A 42 -0.34 7.48 -0.68
C ALA A 42 -1.02 6.82 0.54
N ALA A 43 -0.40 6.93 1.72
CA ALA A 43 -0.99 6.45 2.96
C ALA A 43 -2.25 7.23 3.35
N THR A 44 -2.24 8.56 3.19
CA THR A 44 -3.40 9.42 3.48
C THR A 44 -4.57 9.06 2.57
N TRP A 45 -4.30 8.86 1.28
CA TRP A 45 -5.30 8.40 0.33
C TRP A 45 -5.91 7.05 0.76
N GLU A 46 -5.09 6.05 1.09
CA GLU A 46 -5.58 4.72 1.42
C GLU A 46 -6.42 4.71 2.71
N VAL A 47 -5.97 5.42 3.75
CA VAL A 47 -6.71 5.57 5.00
C VAL A 47 -8.06 6.26 4.76
N GLY A 48 -8.13 7.17 3.79
CA GLY A 48 -9.35 7.88 3.40
C GLY A 48 -10.33 7.07 2.56
N LEU A 49 -10.00 5.82 2.16
CA LEU A 49 -10.86 5.04 1.27
C LEU A 49 -12.17 4.60 1.97
N PRO A 50 -13.34 4.92 1.38
CA PRO A 50 -14.62 4.49 1.93
C PRO A 50 -14.79 2.98 1.78
N GLY A 51 -15.36 2.33 2.79
CA GLY A 51 -15.62 0.88 2.76
C GLY A 51 -14.41 -0.01 3.05
N ARG A 52 -13.24 0.58 3.37
CA ARG A 52 -12.06 -0.16 3.80
C ARG A 52 -12.37 -1.00 5.05
N HIS A 53 -11.85 -2.22 5.10
CA HIS A 53 -12.01 -3.09 6.25
C HIS A 53 -11.46 -2.41 7.53
N PRO A 54 -12.22 -2.37 8.64
CA PRO A 54 -11.88 -1.56 9.82
C PRO A 54 -10.61 -2.02 10.55
N ARG A 55 -10.19 -3.28 10.35
CA ARG A 55 -8.93 -3.81 10.91
C ARG A 55 -7.73 -3.65 9.97
N SER A 56 -7.92 -3.12 8.77
CA SER A 56 -6.79 -2.82 7.88
C SER A 56 -5.93 -1.72 8.50
N ARG A 57 -4.62 -1.84 8.38
CA ARG A 57 -3.65 -0.89 8.97
C ARG A 57 -2.73 -0.35 7.90
N THR A 58 -2.42 0.93 7.98
CA THR A 58 -1.53 1.62 7.04
C THR A 58 -0.36 2.20 7.83
N VAL A 59 0.86 1.95 7.36
CA VAL A 59 2.09 2.44 7.97
C VAL A 59 2.87 3.25 6.95
N VAL A 60 3.43 4.38 7.40
CA VAL A 60 4.32 5.21 6.59
C VAL A 60 5.74 5.02 7.09
N TRP A 61 6.65 4.69 6.17
CA TRP A 61 8.09 4.66 6.43
C TRP A 61 8.82 5.67 5.55
N PRO A 62 8.85 6.95 5.96
CA PRO A 62 9.34 8.05 5.12
C PRO A 62 10.86 8.04 4.87
N GLN A 63 11.59 7.10 5.48
CA GLN A 63 13.05 7.01 5.44
C GLN A 63 13.54 5.72 4.77
N ALA A 64 12.63 4.95 4.19
CA ALA A 64 12.95 3.74 3.45
C ALA A 64 12.61 3.98 1.98
N GLY A 65 13.46 3.49 1.09
CA GLY A 65 13.20 3.49 -0.34
C GLY A 65 12.21 2.40 -0.73
N HIS A 66 12.15 2.15 -2.03
CA HIS A 66 11.15 1.28 -2.66
C HIS A 66 11.20 -0.18 -2.16
N PHE A 67 12.36 -0.64 -1.66
CA PHE A 67 12.57 -2.02 -1.24
C PHE A 67 12.81 -2.11 0.25
N LEU A 68 11.79 -1.75 1.02
CA LEU A 68 11.87 -1.69 2.46
C LEU A 68 12.33 -3.00 3.13
N HIS A 69 11.85 -4.14 2.62
CA HIS A 69 12.23 -5.47 3.10
C HIS A 69 13.71 -5.80 2.84
N VAL A 70 14.34 -5.13 1.86
CA VAL A 70 15.78 -5.25 1.58
C VAL A 70 16.58 -4.29 2.46
N GLU A 71 16.10 -3.05 2.60
CA GLU A 71 16.82 -2.00 3.33
C GLU A 71 16.79 -2.18 4.85
N ARG A 72 15.65 -2.62 5.39
CA ARG A 72 15.43 -2.76 6.83
C ARG A 72 14.70 -4.07 7.17
N PRO A 73 15.31 -5.23 6.88
CA PRO A 73 14.65 -6.54 6.97
C PRO A 73 14.10 -6.83 8.37
N SER A 74 14.84 -6.52 9.45
CA SER A 74 14.38 -6.74 10.82
C SER A 74 13.13 -5.91 11.14
N ALA A 75 13.14 -4.61 10.83
CA ALA A 75 11.98 -3.75 11.05
C ALA A 75 10.76 -4.18 10.24
N PHE A 76 10.97 -4.67 9.01
CA PHE A 76 9.89 -5.24 8.20
C PHE A 76 9.28 -6.49 8.84
N VAL A 77 10.10 -7.43 9.30
CA VAL A 77 9.64 -8.65 9.98
C VAL A 77 8.90 -8.31 11.27
N ASP A 78 9.41 -7.36 12.06
CA ASP A 78 8.76 -6.92 13.30
C ASP A 78 7.38 -6.32 13.01
N LEU A 79 7.26 -5.47 11.98
CA LEU A 79 5.97 -4.94 11.54
C LEU A 79 5.00 -6.05 11.15
N MET A 80 5.43 -6.99 10.31
CA MET A 80 4.59 -8.09 9.84
C MET A 80 4.14 -9.00 10.98
N THR A 81 5.03 -9.29 11.93
CA THR A 81 4.72 -10.11 13.12
C THR A 81 3.73 -9.39 14.02
N SER A 82 3.91 -8.08 14.25
CA SER A 82 2.99 -7.28 15.06
C SER A 82 1.57 -7.21 14.48
N TRP A 83 1.42 -7.44 13.17
CA TRP A 83 0.12 -7.50 12.52
C TRP A 83 -0.52 -8.88 12.63
N TRP A 84 0.28 -9.94 12.59
CA TRP A 84 -0.20 -11.32 12.77
C TRP A 84 -0.70 -11.59 14.20
N ASP A 85 -0.04 -10.99 15.19
CA ASP A 85 -0.35 -11.20 16.60
C ASP A 85 -1.54 -10.34 17.12
N ALA A 86 -2.14 -9.50 16.28
CA ALA A 86 -3.16 -8.52 16.66
C ALA A 86 -4.58 -8.84 16.17
#